data_AF-A0ABD2REN2-F1
#
_entry.id   AF-A0ABD2REN2-F1
#
_cell.length_a   1.000
_cell.length_b   1.000
_cell.length_c   1.000
_cell.angle_alpha   90.00
_cell.angle_beta   90.00
_cell.angle_gamma   90.00
#
_symmetry.space_group_name_H-M   'P 1'
#
loop_
_entity.id
_entity.type
_entity.pdbx_description
1 polymer ?
#
loop_
_entity_poly.entity_id
_entity_poly.type
_entity_poly.pdbx_seq_one_letter_code
_entity_poly.pdbx_strand_id
1 'polypeptide(L)'
;MREMNSGLEGTDIGQEASNFLIPTSRRLDTQADDISREARKNRRLIEKLLNIVYIVTIVIISLNLVAVIALSVFGILKFRRTLKLLIALCWIFTALCWFLFGIYFFLDNFAGDTCTALENFQSDPYNSSLSSILPCDELVSAESVLLDVSQGVHQIVNEVNQKLSTEYGNVAQICNPFSGPPQYNYEPGNCSSTTIRVGDLPRIFKMLTCTNRTCTGGVMISPRDFNTVEAYTTAVQKILEVYPGMENLTQCDTVFNAFDDIIDNHCKPLKKSAHLVWGGLVFLSVVMVTLVLVWSFEAHHEENHNNLDSSIKPHSVEADMMELGTQKEANTGSNPV
;
A
#
# COMPACT_ATOMS: atom_id res chain seq x y z
N MET A 1 -0.41 -3.53 -27.58
CA MET A 1 -1.38 -3.82 -28.67
C MET A 1 -1.61 -2.65 -29.62
N ARG A 2 -1.89 -1.42 -29.13
CA ARG A 2 -2.13 -0.24 -29.99
C ARG A 2 -1.05 0.02 -31.04
N GLU A 3 0.22 -0.10 -30.66
CA GLU A 3 1.34 0.10 -31.58
C GLU A 3 1.70 -1.13 -32.41
N MET A 4 1.12 -2.30 -32.10
CA MET A 4 1.19 -3.48 -32.95
C MET A 4 0.25 -3.27 -34.14
N ASN A 5 -0.92 -2.67 -33.87
CA ASN A 5 -1.92 -2.33 -34.87
C ASN A 5 -1.42 -1.35 -35.95
N SER A 6 -0.67 -0.31 -35.56
CA SER A 6 -0.11 0.65 -36.51
C SER A 6 0.86 0.01 -37.50
N GLY A 7 1.45 -1.15 -37.15
CA GLY A 7 2.27 -1.93 -38.07
C GLY A 7 1.44 -2.68 -39.12
N LEU A 8 0.27 -3.23 -38.73
CA LEU A 8 -0.61 -4.01 -39.62
C LEU A 8 -1.53 -3.17 -40.52
N GLU A 9 -1.51 -1.84 -40.37
CA GLU A 9 -2.32 -0.89 -41.11
C GLU A 9 -1.97 -0.94 -42.62
N GLY A 10 -2.89 -1.48 -43.44
CA GLY A 10 -2.70 -1.67 -44.89
C GLY A 10 -2.70 -3.11 -45.40
N THR A 11 -2.93 -4.11 -44.53
CA THR A 11 -3.16 -5.52 -44.90
C THR A 11 -4.64 -5.91 -44.74
N ASP A 12 -5.15 -6.85 -45.54
CA ASP A 12 -6.55 -7.31 -45.42
C ASP A 12 -6.86 -7.90 -44.03
N ILE A 13 -5.87 -8.57 -43.41
CA ILE A 13 -5.95 -9.12 -42.04
C ILE A 13 -5.94 -8.00 -40.99
N GLY A 14 -5.27 -6.88 -41.28
CA GLY A 14 -5.14 -5.74 -40.39
C GLY A 14 -6.47 -5.07 -40.06
N GLN A 15 -7.45 -5.08 -40.99
CA GLN A 15 -8.76 -4.44 -40.78
C GLN A 15 -9.60 -5.17 -39.72
N GLU A 16 -9.67 -6.50 -39.79
CA GLU A 16 -10.41 -7.34 -38.84
C GLU A 16 -9.73 -7.36 -37.46
N ALA A 17 -8.40 -7.53 -37.45
CA ALA A 17 -7.61 -7.46 -36.22
C ALA A 17 -7.71 -6.09 -35.55
N SER A 18 -7.72 -4.98 -36.31
CA SER A 18 -7.91 -3.63 -35.79
C SER A 18 -9.24 -3.47 -35.06
N ASN A 19 -10.32 -4.00 -35.63
CA ASN A 19 -11.66 -3.88 -35.08
C ASN A 19 -11.81 -4.59 -33.73
N PHE A 20 -10.99 -5.61 -33.46
CA PHE A 20 -11.01 -6.34 -32.19
C PHE A 20 -9.94 -5.84 -31.19
N LEU A 21 -8.70 -5.63 -31.65
CA LEU A 21 -7.56 -5.29 -30.78
C LEU A 21 -7.62 -3.86 -30.26
N ILE A 22 -8.06 -2.89 -31.06
CA ILE A 22 -8.14 -1.48 -30.64
C ILE A 22 -9.12 -1.29 -29.46
N PRO A 23 -10.39 -1.73 -29.54
CA PRO A 23 -11.31 -1.54 -28.42
C PRO A 23 -10.88 -2.34 -27.20
N THR A 24 -10.33 -3.55 -27.38
CA THR A 24 -9.84 -4.39 -26.29
C THR A 24 -8.65 -3.73 -25.58
N SER A 25 -7.64 -3.26 -26.32
CA SER A 25 -6.51 -2.51 -25.76
C SER A 25 -6.97 -1.27 -24.99
N ARG A 26 -7.91 -0.48 -25.55
CA ARG A 26 -8.42 0.70 -24.83
C ARG A 26 -9.14 0.34 -23.54
N ARG A 27 -9.93 -0.75 -23.53
CA ARG A 27 -10.63 -1.21 -22.33
C ARG A 27 -9.63 -1.63 -21.26
N LEU A 28 -8.62 -2.43 -21.63
CA LEU A 28 -7.56 -2.85 -20.72
C LEU A 28 -6.77 -1.65 -20.18
N ASP A 29 -6.34 -0.73 -21.05
CA ASP A 29 -5.60 0.47 -20.65
C ASP A 29 -6.43 1.35 -19.70
N THR A 30 -7.73 1.52 -19.99
CA THR A 30 -8.63 2.33 -19.15
C THR A 30 -8.87 1.68 -17.79
N GLN A 31 -9.10 0.36 -17.75
CA GLN A 31 -9.32 -0.37 -16.51
C GLN A 31 -8.04 -0.40 -15.66
N ALA A 32 -6.88 -0.64 -16.27
CA ALA A 32 -5.60 -0.61 -15.59
C ALA A 32 -5.29 0.79 -15.02
N ASP A 33 -5.55 1.85 -15.80
CA ASP A 33 -5.35 3.23 -15.33
C ASP A 33 -6.30 3.55 -14.16
N ASP A 34 -7.58 3.16 -14.25
CA ASP A 34 -8.57 3.40 -13.19
C ASP A 34 -8.19 2.67 -11.89
N ILE A 35 -7.83 1.38 -11.97
CA ILE A 35 -7.34 0.60 -10.82
C ILE A 35 -6.09 1.25 -10.23
N SER A 36 -5.12 1.62 -11.07
CA SER A 36 -3.87 2.24 -10.60
C SER A 36 -4.13 3.59 -9.92
N ARG A 37 -5.09 4.36 -10.44
CA ARG A 37 -5.47 5.68 -9.95
C ARG A 37 -6.18 5.57 -8.60
N GLU A 38 -7.14 4.66 -8.48
CA GLU A 38 -7.89 4.45 -7.26
C GLU A 38 -6.99 3.85 -6.17
N ALA A 39 -6.15 2.87 -6.51
CA ALA A 39 -5.14 2.32 -5.60
C ALA A 39 -4.16 3.39 -5.11
N ARG A 40 -3.65 4.26 -5.99
CA ARG A 40 -2.74 5.36 -5.63
C ARG A 40 -3.42 6.43 -4.78
N LYS A 41 -4.71 6.68 -5.01
CA LYS A 41 -5.50 7.61 -4.19
C LYS A 41 -5.71 7.04 -2.79
N ASN A 42 -6.13 5.78 -2.68
CA ASN A 42 -6.38 5.12 -1.41
C ASN A 42 -5.09 4.94 -0.60
N ARG A 43 -3.99 4.53 -1.25
CA ARG A 43 -2.66 4.49 -0.62
C ARG A 43 -2.27 5.84 -0.02
N ARG A 44 -2.42 6.94 -0.77
CA ARG A 44 -2.09 8.28 -0.28
C ARG A 44 -2.95 8.71 0.91
N LEU A 45 -4.22 8.30 0.96
CA LEU A 45 -5.10 8.59 2.09
C LEU A 45 -4.67 7.80 3.34
N ILE A 46 -4.37 6.51 3.17
CA ILE A 46 -3.91 5.64 4.25
C ILE A 46 -2.57 6.13 4.81
N GLU A 47 -1.60 6.45 3.95
CA GLU A 47 -0.29 6.94 4.36
C GLU A 47 -0.39 8.25 5.15
N LYS A 48 -1.25 9.18 4.71
CA LYS A 48 -1.53 10.41 5.46
C LYS A 48 -2.15 10.12 6.81
N LEU A 49 -3.15 9.23 6.88
CA LEU A 49 -3.81 8.87 8.13
C LEU A 49 -2.82 8.25 9.12
N LEU A 50 -2.01 7.29 8.67
CA LEU A 50 -0.99 6.64 9.50
C LEU A 50 0.07 7.64 9.98
N ASN A 51 0.51 8.57 9.13
CA ASN A 51 1.47 9.59 9.52
C ASN A 51 0.88 10.55 10.58
N ILE A 52 -0.40 10.92 10.46
CA ILE A 52 -1.10 11.74 11.47
C ILE A 52 -1.17 10.99 12.80
N VAL A 53 -1.59 9.72 12.79
CA VAL A 53 -1.68 8.89 14.01
C VAL A 53 -0.30 8.75 14.67
N TYR A 54 0.75 8.53 13.88
CA TYR A 54 2.13 8.44 14.35
C TYR A 54 2.59 9.72 15.07
N ILE A 55 2.42 10.89 14.43
CA ILE A 55 2.82 12.17 15.01
C ILE A 55 2.05 12.45 16.30
N VAL A 56 0.72 12.28 16.28
CA VAL A 56 -0.16 12.51 17.43
C VAL A 56 0.22 11.60 18.60
N THR A 57 0.53 10.33 18.32
CA THR A 57 0.94 9.36 19.32
C THR A 57 2.25 9.76 20.00
N ILE A 58 3.27 10.16 19.22
CA ILE A 58 4.55 10.61 19.76
C ILE A 58 4.37 11.82 20.68
N VAL A 59 3.59 12.81 20.25
CA VAL A 59 3.33 14.01 21.05
C VAL A 59 2.64 13.65 22.37
N ILE A 60 1.60 12.81 22.32
CA ILE A 60 0.84 12.42 23.51
C ILE A 60 1.72 11.63 24.49
N ILE A 61 2.49 10.64 24.02
CA ILE A 61 3.40 9.87 24.86
C ILE A 61 4.45 10.79 25.51
N SER A 62 5.03 11.71 24.74
CA SER A 62 6.06 12.63 25.24
C SER A 62 5.51 13.56 26.32
N LEU A 63 4.33 14.15 26.10
CA LEU A 63 3.67 15.01 27.08
C LEU A 63 3.23 14.23 28.32
N ASN A 64 2.77 12.99 28.16
CA ASN A 64 2.39 12.12 29.26
C ASN A 64 3.60 11.79 30.15
N LEU A 65 4.75 11.44 29.55
CA LEU A 65 6.00 11.21 30.30
C LEU A 65 6.43 12.44 31.12
N VAL A 66 6.37 13.63 30.53
CA VAL A 66 6.65 14.89 31.25
C VAL A 66 5.64 15.10 32.39
N ALA A 67 4.36 14.82 32.15
CA ALA A 67 3.31 14.93 33.17
C ALA A 67 3.53 13.96 34.33
N VAL A 68 3.95 12.72 34.07
CA VAL A 68 4.30 11.73 35.10
C VAL A 68 5.43 12.23 36.00
N ILE A 69 6.50 12.79 35.41
CA ILE A 69 7.63 13.34 36.16
C ILE A 69 7.19 14.56 36.97
N ALA A 70 6.46 15.48 36.35
CA ALA A 70 5.96 16.68 37.01
C ALA A 70 5.01 16.33 38.17
N LEU A 71 4.08 15.38 37.99
CA LEU A 71 3.19 14.92 39.06
C LEU A 71 3.98 14.40 40.25
N SER A 72 5.05 13.64 39.98
CA SER A 72 5.91 13.08 41.02
C SER A 72 6.64 14.17 41.82
N VAL A 73 7.20 15.18 41.13
CA VAL A 73 7.92 16.29 41.78
C VAL A 73 6.97 17.21 42.55
N PHE A 74 5.86 17.63 41.93
CA PHE A 74 4.89 18.54 42.57
C PHE A 74 4.08 17.86 43.68
N GLY A 75 3.88 16.54 43.59
CA GLY A 75 3.34 15.73 44.68
C GLY A 75 4.19 15.82 45.94
N ILE A 76 5.50 15.65 45.80
CA ILE A 76 6.46 15.75 46.92
C ILE A 76 6.53 17.19 47.46
N LEU A 77 6.53 18.20 46.59
CA LEU A 77 6.60 19.62 46.98
C LEU A 77 5.27 20.20 47.52
N LYS A 78 4.17 19.43 47.50
CA LYS A 78 2.86 19.76 48.08
C LYS A 78 2.22 21.08 47.59
N PHE A 79 2.46 21.47 46.33
CA PHE A 79 1.79 22.64 45.72
C PHE A 79 0.32 22.33 45.33
N ARG A 80 -0.62 22.57 46.25
CA ARG A 80 -2.05 22.19 46.11
C ARG A 80 -2.73 22.61 44.79
N ARG A 81 -2.56 23.86 44.34
CA ARG A 81 -3.27 24.37 43.14
C ARG A 81 -2.74 23.74 41.85
N THR A 82 -1.41 23.64 41.73
CA THR A 82 -0.74 23.03 40.56
C THR A 82 -1.04 21.53 40.49
N LEU A 83 -1.05 20.85 41.63
CA LEU A 83 -1.36 19.42 41.72
C LEU A 83 -2.77 19.10 41.19
N LYS A 84 -3.79 19.86 41.61
CA LYS A 84 -5.18 19.66 41.12
C LYS A 84 -5.30 19.82 39.61
N LEU A 85 -4.63 20.83 39.03
CA LEU A 85 -4.60 21.05 37.57
C LEU A 85 -3.89 19.90 36.84
N LEU A 86 -2.78 19.44 37.39
CA LEU A 86 -1.97 18.38 36.79
C LEU A 86 -2.71 17.03 36.84
N ILE A 87 -3.41 16.72 37.92
CA ILE A 87 -4.30 15.55 38.02
C ILE A 87 -5.37 15.58 36.91
N ALA A 88 -6.03 16.72 36.70
CA ALA A 88 -7.03 16.85 35.64
C ALA A 88 -6.41 16.63 34.25
N LEU A 89 -5.21 17.17 34.00
CA LEU A 89 -4.48 16.97 32.75
C LEU A 89 -4.08 15.49 32.53
N CYS A 90 -3.64 14.80 33.58
CA CYS A 90 -3.28 13.39 33.52
C CYS A 90 -4.47 12.49 33.19
N TRP A 91 -5.68 12.82 33.66
CA TRP A 91 -6.90 12.11 33.26
C TRP A 91 -7.21 12.27 31.77
N ILE A 92 -7.01 13.48 31.22
CA ILE A 92 -7.18 13.72 29.77
C ILE A 92 -6.16 12.88 28.98
N PHE A 93 -4.89 12.87 29.38
CA PHE A 93 -3.88 12.04 28.71
C PHE A 93 -4.16 10.56 28.83
N THR A 94 -4.69 10.10 29.96
CA THR A 94 -5.09 8.71 30.17
C THR A 94 -6.19 8.32 29.16
N ALA A 95 -7.23 9.15 29.01
CA ALA A 95 -8.28 8.90 28.03
C ALA A 95 -7.74 8.85 26.58
N LEU A 96 -6.80 9.75 26.24
CA LEU A 96 -6.14 9.74 24.94
C LEU A 96 -5.28 8.49 24.72
N CYS A 97 -4.55 8.02 25.74
CA CYS A 97 -3.79 6.77 25.67
C CYS A 97 -4.68 5.56 25.41
N TRP A 98 -5.86 5.48 26.05
CA TRP A 98 -6.84 4.41 25.81
C TRP A 98 -7.42 4.46 24.39
N PHE A 99 -7.70 5.66 23.87
CA PHE A 99 -8.15 5.82 22.49
C PHE A 99 -7.08 5.35 21.48
N LEU A 100 -5.83 5.77 21.66
CA LEU A 100 -4.71 5.32 20.83
C LEU A 100 -4.45 3.82 20.96
N PHE A 101 -4.57 3.27 22.17
CA PHE A 101 -4.50 1.83 22.39
C PHE A 101 -5.49 1.09 21.49
N GLY A 102 -6.75 1.55 21.41
CA GLY A 102 -7.74 0.95 20.52
C GLY A 102 -7.33 0.99 19.05
N ILE A 103 -6.74 2.11 18.58
CA ILE A 103 -6.25 2.24 17.21
C ILE A 103 -5.10 1.26 16.95
N TYR A 104 -4.07 1.22 17.79
CA TYR A 104 -2.92 0.33 17.60
C TYR A 104 -3.29 -1.14 17.77
N PHE A 105 -4.23 -1.46 18.65
CA PHE A 105 -4.78 -2.80 18.80
C PHE A 105 -5.53 -3.23 17.53
N PHE A 106 -6.35 -2.34 16.96
CA PHE A 106 -6.99 -2.60 15.67
C PHE A 106 -5.96 -2.81 14.55
N LEU A 107 -4.92 -1.99 14.48
CA LEU A 107 -3.84 -2.15 13.50
C LEU A 107 -3.07 -3.48 13.66
N ASP A 108 -2.81 -3.91 14.89
CA ASP A 108 -2.15 -5.20 15.19
C ASP A 108 -2.99 -6.37 14.68
N ASN A 109 -4.30 -6.38 14.97
CA ASN A 109 -5.20 -7.44 14.50
C ASN A 109 -5.44 -7.37 12.99
N PHE A 110 -5.68 -6.19 12.44
CA PHE A 110 -5.87 -5.99 11.01
C PHE A 110 -4.63 -6.44 10.20
N ALA A 111 -3.43 -6.10 10.68
CA ALA A 111 -2.20 -6.60 10.10
C ALA A 111 -2.14 -8.13 10.23
N GLY A 112 -2.42 -8.68 11.41
CA GLY A 112 -2.48 -10.13 11.62
C GLY A 112 -3.39 -10.84 10.61
N ASP A 113 -4.65 -10.42 10.50
CA ASP A 113 -5.64 -11.02 9.62
C ASP A 113 -5.25 -10.89 8.14
N THR A 114 -4.77 -9.72 7.73
CA THR A 114 -4.32 -9.47 6.35
C THR A 114 -3.12 -10.35 6.00
N CYS A 115 -2.14 -10.44 6.90
CA CYS A 115 -0.93 -11.24 6.68
C CYS A 115 -1.24 -12.73 6.64
N THR A 116 -2.12 -13.23 7.52
CA THR A 116 -2.59 -14.62 7.47
C THR A 116 -3.37 -14.90 6.18
N ALA A 117 -4.18 -13.96 5.69
CA ALA A 117 -4.86 -14.13 4.41
C ALA A 117 -3.87 -14.22 3.23
N LEU A 118 -2.79 -13.44 3.25
CA LEU A 118 -1.71 -13.49 2.26
C LEU A 118 -0.91 -14.81 2.34
N GLU A 119 -0.53 -15.25 3.54
CA GLU A 119 0.16 -16.54 3.77
C GLU A 119 -0.71 -17.73 3.34
N ASN A 120 -2.02 -17.68 3.60
CA ASN A 120 -2.97 -18.70 3.15
C ASN A 120 -3.05 -18.76 1.63
N PHE A 121 -3.05 -17.61 0.94
CA PHE A 121 -3.03 -17.56 -0.52
C PHE A 121 -1.74 -18.16 -1.10
N GLN A 122 -0.59 -17.90 -0.48
CA GLN A 122 0.67 -18.53 -0.91
C GLN A 122 0.65 -20.06 -0.71
N SER A 123 -0.02 -20.55 0.33
CA SER A 123 -0.07 -21.98 0.63
C SER A 123 -1.03 -22.74 -0.29
N ASP A 124 -2.21 -22.16 -0.54
CA ASP A 124 -3.21 -22.71 -1.46
C ASP A 124 -3.90 -21.55 -2.21
N PRO A 125 -3.44 -21.20 -3.42
CA PRO A 125 -4.01 -20.09 -4.19
C PRO A 125 -5.40 -20.42 -4.74
N TYR A 126 -5.87 -21.67 -4.64
CA TYR A 126 -7.15 -22.12 -5.20
C TYR A 126 -8.26 -22.17 -4.15
N ASN A 127 -7.94 -22.48 -2.89
CA ASN A 127 -8.91 -22.52 -1.79
C ASN A 127 -8.67 -21.41 -0.76
N SER A 128 -8.50 -20.18 -1.22
CA SER A 128 -8.29 -19.02 -0.33
C SER A 128 -9.33 -17.93 -0.53
N SER A 129 -9.47 -17.05 0.47
CA SER A 129 -10.32 -15.86 0.39
C SER A 129 -9.88 -14.87 -0.69
N LEU A 130 -8.63 -14.94 -1.16
CA LEU A 130 -8.07 -14.07 -2.19
C LEU A 130 -8.22 -14.64 -3.61
N SER A 131 -8.57 -15.92 -3.77
CA SER A 131 -8.69 -16.60 -5.06
C SER A 131 -9.73 -15.94 -5.98
N SER A 132 -10.80 -15.36 -5.43
CA SER A 132 -11.82 -14.63 -6.21
C SER A 132 -11.36 -13.26 -6.73
N ILE A 133 -10.28 -12.72 -6.17
CA ILE A 133 -9.73 -11.40 -6.54
C ILE A 133 -8.54 -11.58 -7.50
N LEU A 134 -7.77 -12.65 -7.31
CA LEU A 134 -6.62 -13.02 -8.12
C LEU A 134 -6.88 -14.42 -8.72
N PRO A 135 -7.59 -14.50 -9.86
CA PRO A 135 -7.99 -15.77 -10.47
C PRO A 135 -6.80 -16.43 -11.18
N CYS A 136 -5.86 -16.97 -10.41
CA CYS A 136 -4.70 -17.66 -10.98
C CYS A 136 -5.08 -18.93 -11.77
N ASP A 137 -6.30 -19.45 -11.60
CA ASP A 137 -6.87 -20.51 -12.43
C ASP A 137 -7.12 -20.05 -13.88
N GLU A 138 -7.68 -18.85 -14.08
CA GLU A 138 -7.88 -18.27 -15.41
C GLU A 138 -6.53 -17.96 -16.08
N LEU A 139 -5.53 -17.53 -15.30
CA LEU A 139 -4.19 -17.25 -15.80
C LEU A 139 -3.45 -18.54 -16.23
N VAL A 140 -3.58 -19.63 -15.46
CA VAL A 140 -3.02 -20.94 -15.83
C VAL A 140 -3.69 -21.47 -17.09
N SER A 141 -4.99 -21.26 -17.28
CA SER A 141 -5.66 -21.64 -18.53
C SER A 141 -5.06 -20.97 -19.78
N ALA A 142 -4.44 -19.80 -19.63
CA ALA A 142 -3.79 -19.08 -20.72
C ALA A 142 -2.38 -19.62 -21.06
N GLU A 143 -1.82 -20.54 -20.27
CA GLU A 143 -0.54 -21.21 -20.56
C GLU A 143 -0.57 -21.93 -21.91
N SER A 144 -1.69 -22.59 -22.23
CA SER A 144 -1.89 -23.25 -23.53
C SER A 144 -1.78 -22.28 -24.71
N VAL A 145 -2.35 -21.08 -24.58
CA VAL A 145 -2.27 -20.03 -25.61
C VAL A 145 -0.85 -19.51 -25.74
N LEU A 146 -0.12 -19.40 -24.62
CA LEU A 146 1.27 -18.97 -24.63
C LEU A 146 2.18 -20.00 -25.32
N LEU A 147 1.93 -21.29 -25.10
CA LEU A 147 2.59 -22.39 -25.80
C LEU A 147 2.32 -22.38 -27.31
N ASP A 148 1.08 -22.11 -27.73
CA ASP A 148 0.75 -21.96 -29.15
C ASP A 148 1.52 -20.79 -29.79
N VAL A 149 1.68 -19.69 -29.05
CA VAL A 149 2.47 -18.53 -29.50
C VAL A 149 3.96 -18.87 -29.60
N SER A 150 4.54 -19.54 -28.60
CA SER A 150 5.96 -19.92 -28.62
C SER A 150 6.27 -20.91 -29.75
N GLN A 151 5.41 -21.91 -29.93
CA GLN A 151 5.48 -22.85 -31.05
C GLN A 151 5.36 -22.12 -32.39
N GLY A 152 4.38 -21.22 -32.53
CA GLY A 152 4.15 -20.47 -33.77
C GLY A 152 5.36 -19.62 -34.16
N VAL A 153 5.93 -18.87 -33.22
CA VAL A 153 7.13 -18.06 -33.49
C VAL A 153 8.33 -18.95 -33.81
N HIS A 154 8.53 -20.04 -33.07
CA HIS A 154 9.62 -20.98 -33.33
C HIS A 154 9.56 -21.55 -34.75
N GLN A 155 8.38 -21.98 -35.19
CA GLN A 155 8.17 -22.53 -36.53
C GLN A 155 8.43 -21.49 -37.63
N ILE A 156 7.86 -20.29 -37.49
CA ILE A 156 8.03 -19.20 -38.48
C ILE A 156 9.50 -18.80 -38.62
N VAL A 157 10.21 -18.62 -37.51
CA VAL A 157 11.64 -18.25 -37.55
C VAL A 157 12.47 -19.33 -38.24
N ASN A 158 12.22 -20.60 -37.94
CA ASN A 158 12.93 -21.70 -38.58
C ASN A 158 12.61 -21.83 -40.07
N GLU A 159 11.36 -21.65 -40.48
CA GLU A 159 10.96 -21.67 -41.89
C GLU A 159 11.65 -20.54 -42.68
N VAL A 160 11.66 -19.31 -42.13
CA VAL A 160 12.34 -18.18 -42.76
C VAL A 160 13.86 -18.43 -42.85
N ASN A 161 14.48 -18.96 -41.80
CA ASN A 161 15.89 -19.33 -41.82
C ASN A 161 16.20 -20.41 -42.86
N GLN A 162 15.34 -21.43 -42.99
CA GLN A 162 15.50 -22.46 -44.01
C GLN A 162 15.44 -21.86 -45.42
N LYS A 163 14.48 -20.96 -45.67
CA LYS A 163 14.35 -20.25 -46.96
C LYS A 163 15.55 -19.36 -47.28
N LEU A 164 16.01 -18.58 -46.30
CA LEU A 164 17.23 -17.76 -46.42
C LEU A 164 18.47 -18.62 -46.72
N SER A 165 18.54 -19.81 -46.13
CA SER A 165 19.61 -20.77 -46.38
C SER A 165 19.56 -21.34 -47.80
N THR A 166 18.40 -21.86 -48.21
CA THR A 166 18.25 -22.59 -49.47
C THR A 166 18.16 -21.71 -50.71
N GLU A 167 17.48 -20.56 -50.62
CA GLU A 167 17.20 -19.70 -51.78
C GLU A 167 18.20 -18.55 -51.91
N TYR A 168 18.80 -18.14 -50.79
CA TYR A 168 19.67 -16.97 -50.72
C TYR A 168 21.07 -17.26 -50.17
N GLY A 169 21.45 -18.54 -50.01
CA GLY A 169 22.83 -18.93 -49.70
C GLY A 169 23.33 -18.50 -48.32
N ASN A 170 22.45 -18.52 -47.30
CA ASN A 170 22.76 -18.11 -45.92
C ASN A 170 23.15 -16.63 -45.76
N VAL A 171 22.57 -15.72 -46.56
CA VAL A 171 22.78 -14.27 -46.43
C VAL A 171 22.42 -13.71 -45.05
N ALA A 172 21.53 -14.37 -44.32
CA ALA A 172 21.10 -13.96 -42.99
C ALA A 172 20.61 -15.19 -42.19
N GLN A 173 20.83 -15.17 -40.88
CA GLN A 173 20.27 -16.12 -39.94
C GLN A 173 19.62 -15.34 -38.79
N ILE A 174 18.29 -15.47 -38.69
CA ILE A 174 17.47 -14.87 -37.65
C ILE A 174 17.61 -15.73 -36.39
N CYS A 175 17.80 -15.09 -35.24
CA CYS A 175 17.80 -15.84 -34.00
C CYS A 175 16.40 -16.31 -33.62
N ASN A 176 16.28 -17.58 -33.27
CA ASN A 176 15.09 -18.15 -32.67
C ASN A 176 15.24 -18.09 -31.14
N PRO A 177 14.44 -17.28 -30.43
CA PRO A 177 14.52 -17.17 -28.99
C PRO A 177 13.79 -18.31 -28.25
N PHE A 178 13.19 -19.26 -28.97
CA PHE A 178 12.46 -20.39 -28.38
C PHE A 178 13.17 -21.72 -28.67
N SER A 179 13.19 -22.62 -27.68
CA SER A 179 13.73 -23.97 -27.84
C SER A 179 12.86 -24.86 -28.72
N GLY A 180 13.37 -26.04 -29.07
CA GLY A 180 12.64 -27.02 -29.89
C GLY A 180 11.51 -27.73 -29.15
N PRO A 181 10.71 -28.56 -29.86
CA PRO A 181 9.68 -29.38 -29.24
C PRO A 181 10.27 -30.31 -28.17
N PRO A 182 9.47 -30.67 -27.14
CA PRO A 182 8.05 -30.36 -26.98
C PRO A 182 7.73 -29.09 -26.17
N GLN A 183 8.74 -28.46 -25.54
CA GLN A 183 8.50 -27.44 -24.50
C GLN A 183 8.48 -26.01 -25.04
N TYR A 184 9.20 -25.70 -26.12
CA TYR A 184 9.26 -24.36 -26.72
C TYR A 184 9.56 -23.23 -25.71
N ASN A 185 10.43 -23.51 -24.73
CA ASN A 185 10.80 -22.58 -23.67
C ASN A 185 11.44 -21.32 -24.25
N TYR A 186 11.15 -20.16 -23.63
CA TYR A 186 11.78 -18.91 -24.00
C TYR A 186 13.23 -18.86 -23.47
N GLU A 187 14.19 -18.94 -24.39
CA GLU A 187 15.62 -18.98 -24.14
C GLU A 187 16.34 -17.85 -24.89
N PRO A 188 16.11 -16.56 -24.51
CA PRO A 188 16.71 -15.43 -25.19
C PRO A 188 18.24 -15.41 -25.10
N GLY A 189 18.81 -16.10 -24.10
CA GLY A 189 20.26 -16.27 -23.93
C GLY A 189 20.93 -17.02 -25.09
N ASN A 190 20.18 -17.81 -25.86
CA ASN A 190 20.70 -18.47 -27.07
C ASN A 190 20.92 -17.47 -28.21
N CYS A 191 20.30 -16.29 -28.13
CA CYS A 191 20.47 -15.19 -29.05
C CYS A 191 21.59 -14.24 -28.57
N SER A 192 22.79 -14.40 -29.14
CA SER A 192 23.87 -13.41 -28.94
C SER A 192 23.44 -12.01 -29.41
N SER A 193 24.00 -10.97 -28.82
CA SER A 193 23.79 -9.56 -29.24
C SER A 193 24.21 -9.28 -30.68
N THR A 194 24.99 -10.19 -31.29
CA THR A 194 25.44 -10.13 -32.69
C THR A 194 24.51 -10.86 -33.66
N THR A 195 23.46 -11.53 -33.17
CA THR A 195 22.50 -12.26 -34.01
C THR A 195 21.37 -11.33 -34.48
N ILE A 196 20.79 -11.66 -35.63
CA ILE A 196 19.71 -10.87 -36.23
C ILE A 196 18.43 -11.13 -35.43
N ARG A 197 17.88 -10.09 -34.82
CA ARG A 197 16.56 -10.16 -34.17
C ARG A 197 15.47 -10.14 -35.22
N VAL A 198 14.31 -10.72 -34.90
CA VAL A 198 13.15 -10.71 -35.79
C VAL A 198 12.78 -9.27 -36.20
N GLY A 199 12.79 -8.32 -35.26
CA GLY A 199 12.51 -6.91 -35.55
C GLY A 199 13.54 -6.18 -36.43
N ASP A 200 14.76 -6.71 -36.57
CA ASP A 200 15.81 -6.11 -37.42
C ASP A 200 15.75 -6.62 -38.87
N LEU A 201 14.92 -7.63 -39.16
CA LEU A 201 14.78 -8.24 -40.48
C LEU A 201 14.41 -7.25 -41.60
N PRO A 202 13.47 -6.30 -41.41
CA PRO A 202 13.13 -5.33 -42.46
C PRO A 202 14.32 -4.43 -42.86
N ARG A 203 15.22 -4.12 -41.92
CA ARG A 203 16.41 -3.30 -42.20
C ARG A 203 17.36 -4.04 -43.12
N ILE A 204 17.53 -5.34 -42.90
CA ILE A 204 18.36 -6.21 -43.74
C ILE A 204 17.72 -6.39 -45.11
N PHE A 205 16.40 -6.63 -45.15
CA PHE A 205 15.66 -6.75 -46.40
C PHE A 205 15.73 -5.47 -47.23
N LYS A 206 15.68 -4.29 -46.61
CA LYS A 206 15.84 -3.00 -47.30
C LYS A 206 17.21 -2.83 -47.96
N MET A 207 18.25 -3.50 -47.46
CA MET A 207 19.58 -3.49 -48.09
C MET A 207 19.71 -4.48 -49.26
N LEU A 208 18.91 -5.55 -49.27
CA LEU A 208 18.97 -6.63 -50.25
C LEU A 208 17.90 -6.54 -51.34
N THR A 209 16.84 -5.75 -51.11
CA THR A 209 15.69 -5.65 -52.01
C THR A 209 15.55 -4.25 -52.60
N CYS A 210 14.93 -4.15 -53.78
CA CYS A 210 14.46 -2.87 -54.31
C CYS A 210 12.98 -2.93 -54.66
N THR A 211 12.30 -1.80 -54.50
CA THR A 211 10.89 -1.61 -54.88
C THR A 211 10.70 -0.97 -56.26
N ASN A 212 11.79 -0.48 -56.86
CA ASN A 212 11.77 0.28 -58.10
C ASN A 212 12.17 -0.58 -59.31
N ARG A 213 11.60 -0.29 -60.49
CA ARG A 213 11.82 -1.09 -61.72
C ARG A 213 13.26 -1.09 -62.25
N THR A 214 14.11 -0.22 -61.73
CA THR A 214 15.54 -0.09 -62.08
C THR A 214 16.46 -0.77 -61.06
N CYS A 215 16.01 -1.86 -60.42
CA CYS A 215 16.81 -2.60 -59.45
C CYS A 215 17.96 -3.34 -60.15
N THR A 216 19.20 -2.94 -59.89
CA THR A 216 20.41 -3.64 -60.35
C THR A 216 21.14 -4.22 -59.15
N GLY A 217 21.18 -5.56 -59.07
CA GLY A 217 21.92 -6.30 -58.02
C GLY A 217 21.12 -6.64 -56.75
N GLY A 218 19.84 -6.26 -56.65
CA GLY A 218 18.95 -6.62 -55.55
C GLY A 218 17.74 -7.45 -55.99
N VAL A 219 16.98 -7.97 -55.03
CA VAL A 219 15.74 -8.73 -55.28
C VAL A 219 14.57 -7.76 -55.40
N MET A 220 13.81 -7.84 -56.51
CA MET A 220 12.62 -7.01 -56.71
C MET A 220 11.50 -7.46 -55.75
N ILE A 221 10.98 -6.56 -54.93
CA ILE A 221 9.84 -6.81 -54.03
C ILE A 221 8.76 -5.76 -54.25
N SER A 222 7.50 -6.16 -54.20
CA SER A 222 6.39 -5.20 -54.22
C SER A 222 6.42 -4.35 -52.95
N PRO A 223 6.15 -3.04 -53.01
CA PRO A 223 5.99 -2.20 -51.81
C PRO A 223 4.98 -2.79 -50.80
N ARG A 224 3.93 -3.46 -51.30
CA ARG A 224 2.93 -4.12 -50.44
C ARG A 224 3.54 -5.26 -49.64
N ASP A 225 4.35 -6.10 -50.27
CA ASP A 225 4.95 -7.27 -49.63
C ASP A 225 6.03 -6.84 -48.63
N PHE A 226 6.82 -5.82 -48.97
CA PHE A 226 7.79 -5.22 -48.04
C PHE A 226 7.11 -4.66 -46.78
N ASN A 227 6.06 -3.86 -46.95
CA ASN A 227 5.31 -3.30 -45.81
C ASN A 227 4.66 -4.41 -44.96
N THR A 228 4.22 -5.49 -45.61
CA THR A 228 3.67 -6.67 -44.91
C THR A 228 4.75 -7.33 -44.04
N VAL A 229 5.94 -7.58 -44.59
CA VAL A 229 7.06 -8.13 -43.82
C VAL A 229 7.42 -7.24 -42.64
N GLU A 230 7.54 -5.92 -42.87
CA GLU A 230 7.83 -4.94 -41.81
C GLU A 230 6.78 -4.95 -40.69
N ALA A 231 5.50 -5.03 -41.05
CA ALA A 231 4.39 -5.14 -40.13
C ALA A 231 4.50 -6.37 -39.22
N TYR A 232 4.68 -7.55 -39.82
CA TYR A 232 4.72 -8.83 -39.10
C TYR A 232 5.95 -8.92 -38.21
N THR A 233 7.13 -8.55 -38.69
CA THR A 233 8.36 -8.61 -37.89
C THR A 233 8.31 -7.65 -36.70
N THR A 234 7.71 -6.47 -36.89
CA THR A 234 7.50 -5.50 -35.80
C THR A 234 6.50 -6.04 -34.78
N ALA A 235 5.43 -6.69 -35.22
CA ALA A 235 4.45 -7.30 -34.34
C ALA A 235 5.06 -8.44 -33.52
N VAL A 236 5.79 -9.37 -34.16
CA VAL A 236 6.47 -10.48 -33.46
C VAL A 236 7.49 -9.95 -32.46
N GLN A 237 8.28 -8.93 -32.83
CA GLN A 237 9.22 -8.30 -31.91
C GLN A 237 8.53 -7.74 -30.66
N LYS A 238 7.37 -7.10 -30.82
CA LYS A 238 6.58 -6.60 -29.67
C LYS A 238 6.02 -7.71 -28.81
N ILE A 239 5.64 -8.85 -29.39
CA ILE A 239 5.24 -10.05 -28.62
C ILE A 239 6.44 -10.55 -27.80
N LEU A 240 7.61 -10.68 -28.42
CA LEU A 240 8.83 -11.14 -27.75
C LEU A 240 9.26 -10.23 -26.58
N GLU A 241 9.01 -8.93 -26.68
CA GLU A 241 9.31 -7.97 -25.60
C GLU A 241 8.40 -8.13 -24.39
N VAL A 242 7.13 -8.51 -24.59
CA VAL A 242 6.15 -8.70 -23.50
C VAL A 242 6.02 -10.15 -23.03
N TYR A 243 6.54 -11.11 -23.80
CA TYR A 243 6.42 -12.54 -23.55
C TYR A 243 6.85 -12.95 -22.14
N PRO A 244 8.01 -12.52 -21.60
CA PRO A 244 8.42 -12.91 -20.24
C PRO A 244 7.43 -12.46 -19.17
N GLY A 245 6.81 -11.30 -19.36
CA GLY A 245 5.76 -10.80 -18.46
C GLY A 245 4.48 -11.63 -18.55
N MET A 246 4.10 -12.07 -19.75
CA MET A 246 2.94 -12.95 -19.95
C MET A 246 3.17 -14.33 -19.33
N GLU A 247 4.34 -14.93 -19.51
CA GLU A 247 4.74 -16.21 -18.93
C GLU A 247 4.67 -16.18 -17.40
N ASN A 248 5.31 -15.17 -16.79
CA ASN A 248 5.32 -14.97 -15.34
C ASN A 248 3.93 -14.64 -14.73
N LEU A 249 2.98 -14.21 -15.57
CA LEU A 249 1.59 -14.03 -15.17
C LEU A 249 0.84 -15.36 -15.24
N THR A 250 0.99 -16.13 -16.33
CA THR A 250 0.32 -17.44 -16.48
C THR A 250 0.68 -18.43 -15.37
N GLN A 251 1.93 -18.37 -14.88
CA GLN A 251 2.40 -19.20 -13.76
C GLN A 251 2.04 -18.63 -12.38
N CYS A 252 1.35 -17.47 -12.31
CA CYS A 252 1.02 -16.74 -11.09
C CYS A 252 2.25 -16.24 -10.28
N ASP A 253 3.47 -16.55 -10.69
CA ASP A 253 4.74 -16.19 -10.04
C ASP A 253 4.87 -14.69 -9.72
N THR A 254 4.40 -13.81 -10.61
CA THR A 254 4.40 -12.36 -10.35
C THR A 254 3.65 -12.00 -9.06
N VAL A 255 2.50 -12.66 -8.84
CA VAL A 255 1.64 -12.44 -7.68
C VAL A 255 2.27 -13.03 -6.43
N PHE A 256 2.80 -14.25 -6.54
CA PHE A 256 3.51 -14.93 -5.46
C PHE A 256 4.71 -14.13 -4.95
N ASN A 257 5.58 -13.70 -5.86
CA ASN A 257 6.77 -12.91 -5.51
C ASN A 257 6.39 -11.58 -4.85
N ALA A 258 5.32 -10.92 -5.31
CA ALA A 258 4.85 -9.68 -4.70
C ALA A 258 4.30 -9.91 -3.28
N PHE A 259 3.57 -11.01 -3.05
CA PHE A 259 3.04 -11.34 -1.73
C PHE A 259 4.12 -11.78 -0.76
N ASP A 260 5.13 -12.51 -1.25
CA ASP A 260 6.27 -12.93 -0.45
C ASP A 260 7.03 -11.72 0.11
N ASP A 261 7.32 -10.75 -0.76
CA ASP A 261 7.94 -9.49 -0.37
C ASP A 261 7.11 -8.73 0.68
N ILE A 262 5.79 -8.70 0.54
CA ILE A 262 4.89 -8.03 1.51
C ILE A 262 4.88 -8.78 2.85
N ILE A 263 4.77 -10.11 2.83
CA ILE A 263 4.73 -10.94 4.04
C ILE A 263 6.03 -10.78 4.83
N ASP A 264 7.17 -10.81 4.15
CA ASP A 264 8.47 -10.75 4.82
C ASP A 264 8.87 -9.33 5.22
N ASN A 265 8.73 -8.35 4.33
CA ASN A 265 9.25 -7.00 4.57
C ASN A 265 8.26 -6.05 5.24
N HIS A 266 6.95 -6.34 5.23
CA HIS A 266 5.94 -5.40 5.74
C HIS A 266 5.05 -5.98 6.84
N CYS A 267 4.62 -7.23 6.72
CA CYS A 267 3.72 -7.86 7.67
C CYS A 267 4.33 -8.07 9.07
N LYS A 268 5.47 -8.76 9.15
CA LYS A 268 6.19 -9.02 10.41
C LYS A 268 6.56 -7.74 11.18
N PRO A 269 7.18 -6.71 10.56
CA PRO A 269 7.57 -5.51 11.29
C PRO A 269 6.37 -4.66 11.71
N LEU A 270 5.30 -4.59 10.90
CA LEU A 270 4.10 -3.84 11.25
C LEU A 270 3.42 -4.41 12.49
N LYS A 271 3.17 -5.73 12.49
CA LYS A 271 2.59 -6.44 13.63
C LYS A 271 3.42 -6.25 14.90
N LYS A 272 4.73 -6.52 14.83
CA LYS A 272 5.64 -6.37 15.97
C LYS A 272 5.65 -4.95 16.52
N SER A 273 5.69 -3.95 15.65
CA SER A 273 5.74 -2.54 16.07
C SER A 273 4.42 -2.09 16.68
N ALA A 274 3.28 -2.43 16.07
CA ALA A 274 1.96 -2.14 16.62
C ALA A 274 1.77 -2.80 18.01
N HIS A 275 2.21 -4.05 18.15
CA HIS A 275 2.17 -4.79 19.41
C HIS A 275 2.94 -4.09 20.54
N LEU A 276 4.16 -3.64 20.22
CA LEU A 276 5.02 -2.96 21.18
C LEU A 276 4.45 -1.60 21.60
N VAL A 277 3.85 -0.85 20.66
CA VAL A 277 3.25 0.46 20.95
C VAL A 277 2.00 0.33 21.83
N TRP A 278 1.07 -0.58 21.50
CA TRP A 278 -0.13 -0.72 22.33
C TRP A 278 0.22 -1.26 23.72
N GLY A 279 1.17 -2.19 23.83
CA GLY A 279 1.67 -2.67 25.13
C GLY A 279 2.27 -1.54 25.97
N GLY A 280 3.07 -0.67 25.35
CA GLY A 280 3.64 0.52 25.99
C GLY A 280 2.58 1.53 26.45
N LEU A 281 1.53 1.76 25.64
CA LEU A 281 0.42 2.65 25.99
C LEU A 281 -0.37 2.14 27.21
N VAL A 282 -0.63 0.84 27.28
CA VAL A 282 -1.28 0.22 28.45
C VAL A 282 -0.42 0.40 29.69
N PHE A 283 0.88 0.10 29.60
CA PHE A 283 1.81 0.26 30.72
C PHE A 283 1.86 1.70 31.22
N LEU A 284 2.02 2.67 30.30
CA LEU A 284 2.04 4.09 30.63
C LEU A 284 0.73 4.55 31.29
N SER A 285 -0.41 4.08 30.78
CA SER A 285 -1.72 4.37 31.38
C SER A 285 -1.86 3.82 32.80
N VAL A 286 -1.40 2.59 33.07
CA VAL A 286 -1.48 1.98 34.41
C VAL A 286 -0.61 2.75 35.41
N VAL A 287 0.63 3.08 35.02
CA VAL A 287 1.53 3.90 35.85
C VAL A 287 0.91 5.27 36.12
N MET A 288 0.34 5.91 35.11
CA MET A 288 -0.28 7.22 35.28
C MET A 288 -1.48 7.17 36.24
N VAL A 289 -2.39 6.20 36.08
CA VAL A 289 -3.57 6.06 36.96
C VAL A 289 -3.16 5.79 38.40
N THR A 290 -2.19 4.90 38.63
CA THR A 290 -1.71 4.60 40.00
C THR A 290 -1.11 5.83 40.66
N LEU A 291 -0.27 6.60 39.95
CA LEU A 291 0.29 7.85 40.48
C LEU A 291 -0.80 8.88 40.80
N VAL A 292 -1.77 9.06 39.90
CA VAL A 292 -2.90 9.99 40.14
C VAL A 292 -3.68 9.59 41.39
N LEU A 293 -3.97 8.30 41.58
CA LEU A 293 -4.70 7.81 42.76
C LEU A 293 -3.91 8.02 44.06
N VAL A 294 -2.62 7.69 44.07
CA VAL A 294 -1.74 7.90 45.24
C VAL A 294 -1.72 9.38 45.63
N TRP A 295 -1.46 10.28 44.69
CA TRP A 295 -1.38 11.71 44.98
C TRP A 295 -2.76 12.34 45.30
N SER A 296 -3.85 11.83 44.73
CA SER A 296 -5.20 12.27 45.08
C SER A 296 -5.56 11.89 46.51
N PHE A 297 -5.21 10.66 46.93
CA PHE A 297 -5.45 10.18 48.29
C PHE A 297 -4.65 11.00 49.31
N GLU A 298 -3.36 11.22 49.07
CA GLU A 298 -2.49 12.02 49.94
C GLU A 298 -3.01 13.46 50.07
N ALA A 299 -3.38 14.09 48.95
CA ALA A 299 -3.92 15.45 48.96
C ALA A 299 -5.24 15.56 49.73
N HIS A 300 -6.10 14.53 49.67
CA HIS A 300 -7.35 14.49 50.42
C HIS A 300 -7.12 14.26 51.93
N HIS A 301 -6.17 13.39 52.27
CA HIS A 301 -5.83 13.10 53.67
C HIS A 301 -5.30 14.35 54.39
N GLU A 302 -4.44 15.14 53.74
CA GLU A 302 -3.94 16.41 54.29
C GLU A 302 -5.04 17.49 54.46
N GLU A 303 -6.05 17.51 53.58
CA GLU A 303 -7.15 18.46 53.68
C GLU A 303 -8.02 18.15 54.90
N ASN A 304 -8.25 16.87 55.21
CA ASN A 304 -9.01 16.44 56.39
C ASN A 304 -8.26 16.69 57.71
N HIS A 305 -6.93 16.52 57.76
CA HIS A 305 -6.14 16.83 58.97
C HIS A 305 -6.11 18.32 59.29
N ASN A 306 -5.90 19.19 58.30
CA ASN A 306 -5.88 20.64 58.52
C ASN A 306 -7.26 21.19 58.95
N ASN A 307 -8.36 20.57 58.51
CA ASN A 307 -9.71 20.94 58.94
C ASN A 307 -10.02 20.50 60.37
N LEU A 308 -9.46 19.37 60.84
CA LEU A 308 -9.64 18.91 62.22
C LEU A 308 -8.92 19.82 63.23
N ASP A 309 -7.69 20.26 62.91
CA ASP A 309 -6.89 21.13 63.79
C ASP A 309 -7.48 22.54 63.93
N SER A 310 -8.18 23.02 62.89
CA SER A 310 -8.89 24.31 62.94
C SER A 310 -10.18 24.26 63.78
N SER A 311 -10.70 23.08 64.13
CA SER A 311 -11.99 22.93 64.82
C SER A 311 -11.88 22.89 66.35
N ILE A 312 -10.67 22.90 66.93
CA ILE A 312 -10.46 22.95 68.38
C ILE A 312 -10.06 24.37 68.79
N LYS A 313 -11.04 25.22 69.10
CA LYS A 313 -10.82 26.50 69.79
C LYS A 313 -11.54 26.45 71.14
N PRO A 314 -10.85 26.53 72.30
CA PRO A 314 -11.53 26.52 73.59
C PRO A 314 -12.18 27.88 73.82
N HIS A 315 -13.50 27.89 74.04
CA HIS A 315 -14.20 29.02 74.63
C HIS A 315 -13.78 29.14 76.10
N SER A 316 -13.02 30.18 76.44
CA SER A 316 -12.88 30.65 77.83
C SER A 316 -13.99 31.65 78.12
N VAL A 317 -14.72 31.41 79.20
CA VAL A 317 -15.93 32.09 79.65
C VAL A 317 -15.60 33.19 80.68
N GLU A 318 -16.35 34.29 80.56
CA GLU A 318 -16.76 35.34 81.54
C GLU A 318 -15.77 36.28 82.25
N ALA A 319 -16.05 37.59 82.09
CA ALA A 319 -16.24 38.53 83.20
C ALA A 319 -17.08 39.77 82.75
N ASP A 320 -18.35 39.77 83.17
CA ASP A 320 -19.15 40.85 83.78
C ASP A 320 -18.92 42.35 83.46
N MET A 321 -19.98 43.08 83.06
CA MET A 321 -20.61 44.19 83.81
C MET A 321 -21.62 45.02 82.97
N MET A 322 -22.91 44.87 83.32
CA MET A 322 -23.93 45.89 83.71
C MET A 322 -24.12 47.25 82.99
N GLU A 323 -25.41 47.66 82.99
CA GLU A 323 -26.07 48.97 82.73
C GLU A 323 -26.51 49.32 81.29
N LEU A 324 -27.81 49.31 80.95
CA LEU A 324 -28.96 50.18 81.32
C LEU A 324 -29.08 51.42 80.41
N GLY A 325 -30.17 51.52 79.64
CA GLY A 325 -30.50 52.75 78.91
C GLY A 325 -31.46 52.60 77.72
N THR A 326 -32.76 52.57 78.01
CA THR A 326 -33.88 52.69 77.07
C THR A 326 -33.91 54.06 76.37
N GLN A 327 -34.16 54.12 75.04
CA GLN A 327 -34.97 55.22 74.47
C GLN A 327 -35.68 54.85 73.15
N LYS A 328 -36.95 55.26 73.08
CA LYS A 328 -37.98 55.16 72.04
C LYS A 328 -37.72 56.08 70.83
N GLU A 329 -38.31 55.74 69.68
CA GLU A 329 -39.30 56.52 68.88
C GLU A 329 -39.71 55.66 67.66
N ALA A 330 -40.94 55.14 67.53
CA ALA A 330 -42.23 55.75 67.16
C ALA A 330 -42.34 56.21 65.70
N ASN A 331 -43.12 55.49 64.86
CA ASN A 331 -44.31 56.07 64.23
C ASN A 331 -45.24 55.02 63.60
N THR A 332 -46.54 55.32 63.63
CA THR A 332 -47.69 54.43 63.41
C THR A 332 -48.51 54.90 62.20
N GLY A 333 -49.21 53.99 61.55
CA GLY A 333 -50.40 54.26 60.71
C GLY A 333 -50.26 53.77 59.27
N SER A 334 -51.25 53.17 58.62
CA SER A 334 -52.63 52.80 58.97
C SER A 334 -53.13 51.81 57.91
N ASN A 335 -54.04 50.91 58.29
CA ASN A 335 -54.79 50.02 57.40
C ASN A 335 -55.81 50.76 56.53
N PRO A 336 -56.33 50.10 55.47
CA PRO A 336 -57.77 50.10 55.26
C PRO A 336 -58.37 48.69 55.00
N VAL A 337 -59.63 48.57 55.44
CA VAL A 337 -60.68 47.54 55.20
C VAL A 337 -60.57 46.21 55.95
#